data_AF-A0A3N5IHG7-F1
#
_entry.id   AF-A0A3N5IHG7-F1
#
_cell.length_a   1.000
_cell.length_b   1.000
_cell.length_c   1.000
_cell.angle_alpha   90.00
_cell.angle_beta   90.00
_cell.angle_gamma   90.00
#
_symmetry.space_group_name_H-M   'P 1'
#
loop_
_entity.id
_entity.type
_entity.pdbx_description
1 polymer ?
#
loop_
_entity_poly.entity_id
_entity_poly.type
_entity_poly.pdbx_seq_one_letter_code
_entity_poly.pdbx_strand_id
1 'polypeptide(L)'
;MLACPSRLTVAREVVMKKERLASFKKRLLEKREQLADGVGRSASYGKDQDDDAIKDLGDQANTAYTREFFFELGNGDRRLLRDVVAALQKIDDGSFGSCERCGETIGDKRLDALPFARYCIDCQRLVEEEERTAAG
;
A
#
# COMPACT_ATOMS: atom_id res chain seq x y z
N MET A 1 -21.62 17.73 34.27
CA MET A 1 -20.70 16.60 34.04
C MET A 1 -21.53 15.39 33.63
N LEU A 2 -21.87 15.30 32.35
CA LEU A 2 -22.65 14.19 31.80
C LEU A 2 -21.66 13.19 31.20
N ALA A 3 -21.42 12.09 31.92
CA ALA A 3 -20.69 10.96 31.39
C ALA A 3 -21.49 10.39 30.21
N CYS A 4 -20.86 10.33 29.03
CA CYS A 4 -21.46 9.81 27.81
C CYS A 4 -21.47 8.26 27.86
N PRO A 5 -22.63 7.60 27.83
CA PRO A 5 -22.74 6.15 28.03
C PRO A 5 -22.32 5.30 26.82
N SER A 6 -21.93 5.91 25.69
CA SER A 6 -21.51 5.20 24.45
C SER A 6 -19.99 5.03 24.30
N ARG A 7 -19.19 5.65 25.18
CA ARG A 7 -17.74 5.81 24.97
C ARG A 7 -16.89 4.63 25.46
N LEU A 8 -17.49 3.66 26.17
CA LEU A 8 -16.80 2.50 26.75
C LEU A 8 -17.20 1.14 26.15
N THR A 9 -18.29 1.03 25.40
CA THR A 9 -18.84 -0.28 24.99
C THR A 9 -18.23 -0.85 23.70
N VAL A 10 -17.67 -0.03 22.81
CA VAL A 10 -17.18 -0.49 21.48
C VAL A 10 -15.66 -0.74 21.42
N ALA A 11 -14.89 -0.23 22.39
CA ALA A 11 -13.43 -0.23 22.37
C ALA A 11 -12.74 -1.62 22.47
N ARG A 12 -13.50 -2.73 22.47
CA ARG A 12 -12.97 -4.06 22.83
C ARG A 12 -13.54 -5.26 22.06
N GLU A 13 -14.62 -5.12 21.29
CA GLU A 13 -15.31 -6.28 20.69
C GLU A 13 -14.71 -6.81 19.39
N VAL A 14 -13.76 -6.11 18.78
CA VAL A 14 -12.96 -6.69 17.69
C VAL A 14 -11.48 -6.49 18.00
N VAL A 15 -11.04 -7.02 19.14
CA VAL A 15 -9.80 -7.80 19.11
C VAL A 15 -10.04 -8.83 18.02
N MET A 16 -9.68 -8.49 16.76
CA MET A 16 -9.72 -9.40 15.63
C MET A 16 -9.22 -10.74 16.15
N LYS A 17 -10.07 -11.78 16.08
CA LYS A 17 -9.72 -13.13 16.57
C LYS A 17 -8.29 -13.39 16.14
N LYS A 18 -7.40 -13.81 17.06
CA LYS A 18 -5.96 -13.98 16.76
C LYS A 18 -5.71 -14.72 15.44
N GLU A 19 -6.61 -15.63 15.08
CA GLU A 19 -6.68 -16.33 13.79
C GLU A 19 -6.84 -15.41 12.57
N ARG A 20 -7.73 -14.41 12.61
CA ARG A 20 -7.88 -13.38 11.55
C ARG A 20 -6.64 -12.50 11.45
N LEU A 21 -6.06 -12.05 12.57
CA LEU A 21 -4.81 -11.28 12.51
C LEU A 21 -3.67 -12.10 11.90
N ALA A 22 -3.58 -13.39 12.26
CA ALA A 22 -2.61 -14.29 11.67
C ALA A 22 -2.83 -14.48 10.16
N SER A 23 -4.08 -14.57 9.69
CA SER A 23 -4.38 -14.68 8.26
C SER A 23 -4.03 -13.40 7.50
N PHE A 24 -4.31 -12.22 8.06
CA PHE A 24 -3.88 -10.95 7.48
C PHE A 24 -2.36 -10.81 7.46
N LYS A 25 -1.68 -11.15 8.56
CA LYS A 25 -0.21 -11.12 8.64
C LYS A 25 0.42 -12.02 7.57
N LYS A 26 -0.10 -13.24 7.39
CA LYS A 26 0.35 -14.15 6.32
C LYS A 26 0.19 -13.53 4.94
N ARG A 27 -1.00 -13.01 4.61
CA ARG A 27 -1.28 -12.34 3.32
C ARG A 27 -0.38 -11.14 3.08
N LEU A 28 -0.11 -10.34 4.12
CA LEU A 28 0.77 -9.18 4.04
C LEU A 28 2.24 -9.59 3.82
N LEU A 29 2.70 -10.66 4.46
CA LEU A 29 4.06 -11.19 4.24
C LEU A 29 4.25 -11.71 2.81
N GLU A 30 3.28 -12.48 2.30
CA GLU A 30 3.27 -12.94 0.91
C GLU A 30 3.27 -11.75 -0.06
N LYS A 31 2.45 -10.73 0.22
CA LYS A 31 2.39 -9.52 -0.61
C LYS A 31 3.70 -8.72 -0.56
N ARG A 32 4.34 -8.64 0.60
CA ARG A 32 5.64 -7.97 0.79
C ARG A 32 6.71 -8.62 -0.07
N GLU A 33 6.77 -9.96 -0.08
CA GLU A 33 7.72 -10.71 -0.90
C GLU A 33 7.48 -10.48 -2.39
N GLN A 34 6.22 -10.58 -2.84
CA GLN A 34 5.84 -10.30 -4.24
C GLN A 34 6.27 -8.90 -4.69
N LEU A 35 6.03 -7.88 -3.85
CA LEU A 35 6.38 -6.50 -4.18
C LEU A 35 7.89 -6.25 -4.12
N ALA A 36 8.60 -6.86 -3.17
CA ALA A 36 10.05 -6.75 -3.10
C ALA A 36 10.72 -7.33 -4.35
N ASP A 37 10.24 -8.48 -4.83
CA ASP A 37 10.67 -9.07 -6.09
C ASP A 37 10.33 -8.18 -7.30
N GLY A 38 9.11 -7.63 -7.37
CA GLY A 38 8.69 -6.70 -8.42
C GLY A 38 9.56 -5.43 -8.51
N VAL A 39 9.90 -4.85 -7.35
CA VAL A 39 10.82 -3.71 -7.27
C VAL A 39 12.23 -4.08 -7.75
N GLY A 40 12.72 -5.26 -7.40
CA GLY A 40 14.02 -5.77 -7.85
C GLY A 40 14.08 -5.94 -9.37
N ARG A 41 13.04 -6.55 -9.97
CA ARG A 41 12.92 -6.73 -11.42
C ARG A 41 12.80 -5.41 -12.17
N SER A 42 11.97 -4.50 -11.68
CA SER A 42 11.82 -3.16 -12.29
C SER A 42 13.15 -2.39 -12.30
N ALA A 43 13.99 -2.60 -11.28
CA ALA A 43 15.32 -1.99 -11.21
C ALA A 43 16.34 -2.63 -12.18
N SER A 44 16.24 -3.94 -12.48
CA SER A 44 17.15 -4.59 -13.44
C SER A 44 16.85 -4.19 -14.88
N TYR A 45 15.58 -4.03 -15.26
CA TYR A 45 15.19 -3.55 -16.60
C TYR A 45 15.73 -2.16 -16.95
N GLY A 46 15.99 -1.32 -15.94
CA GLY A 46 16.63 -0.02 -16.12
C GLY A 46 18.14 -0.11 -16.38
N LYS A 47 18.81 -1.18 -15.92
CA LYS A 47 20.26 -1.41 -16.07
C LYS A 47 20.63 -2.22 -17.31
N ASP A 48 19.85 -3.26 -17.63
CA ASP A 48 20.21 -4.22 -18.69
C ASP A 48 20.07 -3.63 -20.12
N GLN A 49 19.57 -2.40 -20.24
CA GLN A 49 19.36 -1.74 -21.53
C GLN A 49 20.55 -0.89 -22.01
N ASP A 50 21.61 -0.76 -21.21
CA ASP A 50 22.89 -0.13 -21.61
C ASP A 50 23.75 -1.15 -22.40
N ASP A 51 23.15 -1.74 -23.42
CA ASP A 51 23.82 -2.64 -24.35
C ASP A 51 24.61 -1.79 -25.36
N ASP A 52 25.92 -2.06 -25.53
CA ASP A 52 26.89 -1.32 -26.38
C ASP A 52 26.61 -1.42 -27.90
N ALA A 53 25.41 -1.87 -28.28
CA ALA A 53 24.98 -1.99 -29.67
C ALA A 53 24.68 -0.61 -30.28
N ILE A 54 25.03 -0.42 -31.56
CA ILE A 54 24.61 0.74 -32.33
C ILE A 54 23.09 0.63 -32.57
N LYS A 55 22.32 1.40 -31.80
CA LYS A 55 20.86 1.47 -31.90
C LYS A 55 20.45 2.56 -32.89
N ASP A 56 19.47 2.29 -33.74
CA ASP A 56 18.86 3.34 -34.55
C ASP A 56 17.97 4.28 -33.70
N LEU A 57 17.45 5.35 -34.30
CA LEU A 57 16.61 6.31 -33.56
C LEU A 57 15.31 5.68 -33.02
N GLY A 58 14.76 4.69 -33.71
CA GLY A 58 13.56 3.97 -33.28
C GLY A 58 13.86 3.07 -32.07
N ASP A 59 14.96 2.34 -32.12
CA ASP A 59 15.45 1.48 -31.05
C ASP A 59 15.76 2.29 -29.78
N GLN A 60 16.39 3.46 -29.93
CA GLN A 60 16.66 4.38 -28.83
C GLN A 60 15.37 4.91 -28.21
N ALA A 61 14.40 5.32 -29.02
CA ALA A 61 13.09 5.78 -28.53
C ALA A 61 12.34 4.67 -27.78
N ASN A 62 12.34 3.45 -28.32
CA ASN A 62 11.68 2.30 -27.69
C ASN A 62 12.36 1.89 -26.37
N THR A 63 13.70 1.90 -26.34
CA THR A 63 14.52 1.69 -25.14
C THR A 63 14.14 2.71 -24.05
N ALA A 64 14.13 4.01 -24.38
CA ALA A 64 13.80 5.07 -23.44
C ALA A 64 12.37 4.93 -22.88
N TYR A 65 11.39 4.67 -23.75
CA TYR A 65 10.00 4.44 -23.34
C TYR A 65 9.88 3.23 -22.39
N THR A 66 10.53 2.13 -22.73
CA THR A 66 10.51 0.90 -21.91
C THR A 66 11.13 1.15 -20.54
N ARG A 67 12.26 1.88 -20.47
CA ARG A 67 12.89 2.25 -19.19
C ARG A 67 11.95 3.09 -18.32
N GLU A 68 11.32 4.12 -18.88
CA GLU A 68 10.40 4.98 -18.14
C GLU A 68 9.21 4.17 -17.59
N PHE A 69 8.63 3.32 -18.44
CA PHE A 69 7.52 2.46 -18.03
C PHE A 69 7.87 1.56 -16.83
N PHE A 70 9.02 0.88 -16.87
CA PHE A 70 9.45 0.05 -15.73
C PHE A 70 9.83 0.89 -14.50
N PHE A 71 10.34 2.11 -14.68
CA PHE A 71 10.61 3.03 -13.59
C PHE A 71 9.33 3.44 -12.86
N GLU A 72 8.28 3.82 -13.60
CA GLU A 72 6.97 4.14 -13.03
C GLU A 72 6.33 2.95 -12.31
N LEU A 73 6.38 1.77 -12.90
CA LEU A 73 5.91 0.53 -12.28
C LEU A 73 6.62 0.27 -10.95
N GLY A 74 7.96 0.38 -10.94
CA GLY A 74 8.76 0.24 -9.72
C GLY A 74 8.41 1.28 -8.65
N ASN A 75 8.07 2.51 -9.04
CA ASN A 75 7.62 3.54 -8.10
C ASN A 75 6.26 3.21 -7.49
N GLY A 76 5.34 2.62 -8.26
CA GLY A 76 4.07 2.06 -7.77
C GLY A 76 4.30 0.97 -6.73
N ASP A 77 5.10 -0.04 -7.06
CA ASP A 77 5.40 -1.16 -6.17
C ASP A 77 6.08 -0.70 -4.87
N ARG A 78 7.00 0.28 -4.94
CA ARG A 78 7.65 0.88 -3.77
C ARG A 78 6.67 1.60 -2.85
N ARG A 79 5.63 2.26 -3.40
CA ARG A 79 4.58 2.90 -2.59
C ARG A 79 3.75 1.84 -1.88
N LEU A 80 3.31 0.83 -2.61
CA LEU A 80 2.52 -0.25 -2.06
C LEU A 80 3.30 -1.09 -1.02
N LEU A 81 4.58 -1.32 -1.24
CA LEU A 81 5.46 -2.02 -0.30
C LEU A 81 5.57 -1.26 1.03
N ARG A 82 5.65 0.07 0.98
CA ARG A 82 5.62 0.91 2.19
C ARG A 82 4.31 0.73 2.97
N ASP A 83 3.18 0.71 2.28
CA ASP A 83 1.87 0.51 2.92
C ASP A 83 1.74 -0.88 3.55
N VAL A 84 2.25 -1.93 2.89
CA VAL A 84 2.29 -3.30 3.43
C VAL A 84 3.18 -3.39 4.67
N VAL A 85 4.36 -2.77 4.64
CA VAL A 85 5.26 -2.74 5.80
C VAL A 85 4.64 -1.98 6.97
N ALA A 86 4.01 -0.83 6.72
CA ALA A 86 3.28 -0.07 7.73
C ALA A 86 2.15 -0.90 8.35
N ALA A 87 1.37 -1.62 7.53
CA ALA A 87 0.32 -2.50 8.02
C ALA A 87 0.85 -3.65 8.90
N LEU A 88 2.00 -4.24 8.54
CA LEU A 88 2.67 -5.25 9.38
C LEU A 88 3.11 -4.66 10.73
N GLN A 89 3.66 -3.45 10.74
CA GLN A 89 4.03 -2.76 11.98
C GLN A 89 2.81 -2.51 12.88
N LYS A 90 1.68 -2.11 12.29
CA LYS A 90 0.42 -1.94 13.03
C LYS A 90 -0.14 -3.24 13.62
N ILE A 91 0.14 -4.38 13.00
CA ILE A 91 -0.21 -5.68 13.59
C ILE A 91 0.65 -5.95 14.83
N ASP A 92 1.93 -5.61 14.77
CA ASP A 92 2.87 -5.85 15.86
C ASP A 92 2.64 -4.89 17.04
N ASP A 93 2.21 -3.64 16.80
CA ASP A 93 1.87 -2.65 17.85
C ASP A 93 0.42 -2.73 18.36
N GLY A 94 -0.45 -3.49 17.68
CA GLY A 94 -1.85 -3.69 18.04
C GLY A 94 -2.82 -2.61 17.55
N SER A 95 -2.39 -1.66 16.70
CA SER A 95 -3.20 -0.60 16.10
C SER A 95 -3.80 -0.97 14.73
N PHE A 96 -3.59 -2.21 14.28
CA PHE A 96 -4.09 -2.67 12.98
C PHE A 96 -5.59 -2.46 12.81
N GLY A 97 -5.97 -1.92 11.65
CA GLY A 97 -7.35 -1.59 11.33
C GLY A 97 -7.80 -0.21 11.80
N SER A 98 -6.90 0.64 12.33
CA SER A 98 -7.17 2.06 12.58
C SER A 98 -6.77 2.94 11.39
N CYS A 99 -7.66 3.88 11.04
CA CYS A 99 -7.43 4.90 10.02
C CYS A 99 -6.38 5.91 10.47
N GLU A 100 -5.37 6.16 9.65
CA GLU A 100 -4.27 7.10 9.99
C GLU A 100 -4.70 8.57 10.04
N ARG A 101 -5.82 8.93 9.42
CA ARG A 101 -6.29 10.33 9.34
C ARG A 101 -7.26 10.68 10.46
N CYS A 102 -8.28 9.85 10.71
CA CYS A 102 -9.33 10.13 11.71
C CYS A 102 -9.25 9.24 12.96
N GLY A 103 -8.42 8.19 12.97
CA GLY A 103 -8.33 7.22 14.08
C GLY A 103 -9.48 6.21 14.16
N GLU A 104 -10.52 6.36 13.34
CA GLU A 104 -11.67 5.44 13.32
C GLU A 104 -11.30 4.06 12.74
N THR A 105 -12.11 3.06 13.07
CA THR A 105 -11.93 1.69 12.58
C THR A 105 -12.19 1.59 11.09
N ILE A 106 -11.28 0.95 10.37
CA ILE A 106 -11.43 0.60 8.96
C ILE A 106 -12.37 -0.61 8.87
N GLY A 107 -13.43 -0.49 8.06
CA GLY A 107 -14.43 -1.55 7.94
C GLY A 107 -13.86 -2.91 7.50
N ASP A 108 -14.32 -3.99 8.13
CA ASP A 108 -13.84 -5.36 7.89
C ASP A 108 -13.78 -5.75 6.42
N LYS A 109 -14.84 -5.45 5.63
CA LYS A 109 -14.87 -5.75 4.19
C LYS A 109 -13.72 -5.11 3.42
N ARG A 110 -13.28 -3.92 3.85
CA ARG A 110 -12.15 -3.20 3.25
C ARG A 110 -10.83 -3.86 3.64
N LEU A 111 -10.64 -4.28 4.87
CA LEU A 111 -9.43 -5.01 5.30
C LEU A 111 -9.37 -6.42 4.69
N ASP A 112 -10.52 -7.08 4.52
CA ASP A 112 -10.62 -8.37 3.83
C ASP A 112 -10.15 -8.25 2.37
N ALA A 113 -10.53 -7.18 1.67
CA ALA A 113 -10.07 -6.91 0.31
C ALA A 113 -8.63 -6.37 0.26
N LEU A 114 -8.31 -5.37 1.09
CA LEU A 114 -7.08 -4.59 1.11
C LEU A 114 -6.54 -4.49 2.55
N PRO A 115 -5.80 -5.51 3.03
CA PRO A 115 -5.31 -5.54 4.41
C PRO A 115 -4.23 -4.49 4.72
N PHE A 116 -3.72 -3.80 3.70
CA PHE A 116 -2.76 -2.70 3.82
C PHE A 116 -3.41 -1.31 3.71
N ALA A 117 -4.75 -1.22 3.76
CA ALA A 117 -5.44 0.06 3.68
C ALA A 117 -5.03 1.00 4.83
N ARG A 118 -4.53 2.20 4.49
CA ARG A 118 -4.14 3.25 5.46
C ARG A 118 -5.32 4.02 6.03
N TYR A 119 -6.35 4.21 5.20
CA TYR A 119 -7.48 5.09 5.49
C TYR A 119 -8.82 4.36 5.44
N CYS A 120 -9.79 4.84 6.23
CA CYS A 120 -11.20 4.51 6.06
C CYS A 120 -11.72 5.04 4.72
N ILE A 121 -12.90 4.60 4.29
CA ILE A 121 -13.42 4.94 2.97
C ILE A 121 -13.64 6.45 2.81
N ASP A 122 -14.09 7.15 3.85
CA ASP A 122 -14.35 8.59 3.77
C ASP A 122 -13.06 9.39 3.69
N CYS A 123 -12.07 9.06 4.53
CA CYS A 123 -10.75 9.67 4.47
C CYS A 123 -10.02 9.38 3.17
N GLN A 124 -10.19 8.17 2.62
CA GLN A 124 -9.63 7.81 1.31
C GLN A 124 -10.19 8.70 0.20
N ARG A 125 -11.50 8.94 0.17
CA ARG A 125 -12.14 9.81 -0.84
C ARG A 125 -11.62 11.23 -0.79
N LEU A 126 -11.41 11.77 0.41
CA LEU A 126 -10.84 13.10 0.58
C LEU A 126 -9.40 13.18 0.07
N VAL A 127 -8.56 12.18 0.36
CA VAL A 127 -7.17 12.12 -0.17
C VAL A 127 -7.18 12.08 -1.70
N GLU A 128 -8.05 11.26 -2.30
CA GLU A 128 -8.18 11.16 -3.76
C GLU A 128 -8.67 12.47 -4.39
N GLU A 129 -9.55 13.21 -3.72
CA GLU A 129 -10.00 14.53 -4.16
C GLU A 129 -8.89 15.58 -4.07
N GLU A 130 -8.16 15.61 -2.95
CA GLU A 130 -6.99 16.47 -2.74
C GLU A 130 -5.94 16.23 -3.84
N GLU A 131 -5.60 14.97 -4.13
CA GLU A 131 -4.66 14.59 -5.20
C GLU A 131 -5.14 15.05 -6.58
N ARG A 132 -6.44 14.91 -6.88
CA ARG A 132 -7.02 15.37 -8.16
C ARG A 132 -6.95 16.88 -8.31
N THR A 133 -7.22 17.63 -7.24
CA THR A 133 -7.16 19.10 -7.28
C THR A 133 -5.74 19.65 -7.34
N ALA A 134 -4.77 18.93 -6.77
CA ALA A 134 -3.36 19.31 -6.80
C ALA A 134 -2.67 19.02 -8.15
N ALA A 135 -3.20 18.05 -8.92
CA ALA A 135 -2.69 17.66 -10.23
C ALA A 135 -3.30 18.46 -11.41
N GLY A 136 -4.33 19.27 -11.14
CA GLY A 136 -4.97 20.16 -12.13
C GLY A 136 -4.45 21.59 -12.04
#